data_AF-A0A933ZNH6-F1
#
_entry.id   AF-A0A933ZNH6-F1
#
_cell.length_a   1.000
_cell.length_b   1.000
_cell.length_c   1.000
_cell.angle_alpha   90.00
_cell.angle_beta   90.00
_cell.angle_gamma   90.00
#
_symmetry.space_group_name_H-M   'P 1'
#
loop_
_entity.id
_entity.type
_entity.pdbx_description
1 polymer ?
#
loop_
_entity_poly.entity_id
_entity_poly.type
_entity_poly.pdbx_seq_one_letter_code
_entity_poly.pdbx_strand_id
1 'polypeptide(L)'
;MQRDVFGNTLGLKQSQLQKLRHTYRRRVGRGEIVSPELARHLTELSQETHRQVGVLLDRKGDVEAVIVGDATRLELPEIGRARAGQVRLRGLRLVHTHLNGEPLTRDDLTDLALLRLDLVAAVAVLPDGLPGAVDWAHLVAENPKGELWHVERLRQVHDADVGVEGLLAGLEDEFSRAAAVRKTFGTERVILVGMSSQGRRAAEDSMSELKELARSAGVQILDAIVQGRRDVDPKYLIGRGKLQDLVLRSMQLMASMIIFDTDLSPSQARHIGEETSLKIIDRTQLILDIFAQRAQSADGKLQVELAQLKYLLPRLSARDDSLSRLTGGIGGRGPGETKLEIDKRRVRDRISWLEKKIERVASEREVRRRARNRNGLPIISIVGYTNAGKSTLL
;
A
#
# COMPACT_ATOMS: atom_id res chain seq x y z
N MET A 1 31.89 -12.33 1.18
CA MET A 1 31.01 -11.42 1.93
C MET A 1 30.20 -12.30 2.88
N GLN A 2 30.26 -12.05 4.19
CA GLN A 2 29.55 -12.88 5.17
C GLN A 2 28.06 -12.57 5.02
N ARG A 3 27.25 -13.58 4.64
CA ARG A 3 25.79 -13.40 4.49
C ARG A 3 25.16 -13.35 5.88
N ASP A 4 24.37 -12.32 6.14
CA ASP A 4 23.74 -12.08 7.44
C ASP A 4 22.51 -12.96 7.66
N VAL A 5 22.14 -13.16 8.93
CA VAL A 5 20.92 -13.86 9.33
C VAL A 5 19.96 -12.83 9.92
N PHE A 6 18.72 -12.83 9.42
CA PHE A 6 17.71 -11.84 9.78
C PHE A 6 16.81 -12.32 10.91
N GLY A 7 16.14 -11.38 11.58
CA GLY A 7 15.17 -11.65 12.63
C GLY A 7 15.79 -11.87 14.02
N ASN A 8 15.12 -12.67 14.84
CA ASN A 8 15.49 -12.91 16.23
C ASN A 8 16.70 -13.84 16.33
N THR A 9 17.89 -13.26 16.32
CA THR A 9 19.17 -13.97 16.50
C THR A 9 19.70 -13.91 17.94
N LEU A 10 19.04 -13.14 18.80
CA LEU A 10 19.49 -12.88 20.16
C LEU A 10 19.38 -14.15 21.00
N GLY A 11 20.45 -14.52 21.71
CA GLY A 11 20.52 -15.73 22.53
C GLY A 11 20.90 -17.02 21.79
N LEU A 12 21.14 -16.97 20.48
CA LEU A 12 21.64 -18.13 19.73
C LEU A 12 23.13 -18.37 19.99
N LYS A 13 23.52 -19.64 20.10
CA LYS A 13 24.92 -20.06 20.20
C LYS A 13 25.64 -19.77 18.89
N GLN A 14 26.95 -19.53 18.94
CA GLN A 14 27.76 -19.33 17.73
C GLN A 14 27.68 -20.53 16.77
N SER A 15 27.61 -21.76 17.28
CA SER A 15 27.40 -22.96 16.47
C SER A 15 26.08 -22.92 15.69
N GLN A 16 24.98 -22.50 16.33
CA GLN A 16 23.67 -22.36 15.70
C GLN A 16 23.69 -21.28 14.61
N LEU A 17 24.30 -20.12 14.88
CA LEU A 17 24.47 -19.04 13.90
C LEU A 17 25.28 -19.49 12.67
N GLN A 18 26.32 -20.30 12.86
CA GLN A 18 27.09 -20.85 11.73
C GLN A 18 26.26 -21.84 10.90
N LYS A 19 25.47 -22.71 11.54
CA LYS A 19 24.57 -23.62 10.81
C LYS A 19 23.51 -22.87 10.01
N LEU A 20 22.94 -21.79 10.57
CA LEU A 20 22.01 -20.89 9.86
C LEU A 20 22.68 -20.24 8.64
N ARG A 21 23.92 -19.77 8.78
CA ARG A 21 24.69 -19.22 7.65
C ARG A 21 25.01 -20.28 6.58
N HIS A 22 25.19 -21.54 6.96
CA HIS A 22 25.38 -22.63 5.99
C HIS A 22 24.14 -22.89 5.13
N THR A 23 22.95 -22.49 5.58
CA THR A 23 21.71 -22.59 4.77
C THR A 23 21.86 -21.88 3.42
N TYR A 24 22.63 -20.79 3.36
CA TYR A 24 22.88 -20.05 2.11
C TYR A 24 23.59 -20.85 1.01
N ARG A 25 24.21 -21.99 1.35
CA ARG A 25 24.90 -22.87 0.37
C ARG A 25 23.95 -23.88 -0.26
N ARG A 26 22.72 -24.00 0.26
CA ARG A 26 21.72 -24.93 -0.23
C ARG A 26 21.03 -24.37 -1.47
N ARG A 27 20.53 -25.26 -2.30
CA ARG A 27 19.81 -24.97 -3.54
C ARG A 27 18.57 -25.83 -3.63
N VAL A 28 17.57 -25.30 -4.30
CA VAL A 28 16.29 -25.95 -4.55
C VAL A 28 16.07 -26.04 -6.06
N GLY A 29 15.45 -27.10 -6.54
CA GLY A 29 15.02 -27.21 -7.93
C GLY A 29 14.04 -26.10 -8.32
N ARG A 30 13.96 -25.78 -9.61
CA ARG A 30 13.02 -24.76 -10.11
C ARG A 30 11.56 -25.19 -10.04
N GLY A 31 11.30 -26.50 -10.18
CA GLY A 31 9.98 -27.11 -10.04
C GLY A 31 9.55 -27.32 -8.59
N GLU A 32 10.51 -27.32 -7.66
CA GLU A 32 10.29 -27.64 -6.25
C GLU A 32 9.88 -26.41 -5.43
N ILE A 33 8.99 -26.61 -4.47
CA ILE A 33 8.72 -25.64 -3.39
C ILE A 33 9.95 -25.59 -2.46
N VAL A 34 10.41 -26.77 -2.03
CA VAL A 34 11.56 -26.96 -1.13
C VAL A 34 12.17 -28.34 -1.39
N SER A 35 13.50 -28.44 -1.45
CA SER A 35 14.19 -29.74 -1.54
C SER A 35 14.12 -30.50 -0.19
N PRO A 36 14.05 -31.84 -0.16
CA PRO A 36 14.08 -32.63 1.08
C PRO A 36 15.26 -32.29 2.01
N GLU A 37 16.44 -32.03 1.45
CA GLU A 37 17.65 -31.71 2.21
C GLU A 37 17.57 -30.33 2.88
N LEU A 38 16.97 -29.35 2.20
CA LEU A 38 16.74 -28.03 2.77
C LEU A 38 15.66 -28.10 3.84
N ALA A 39 14.53 -28.76 3.59
CA ALA A 39 13.45 -28.90 4.56
C ALA A 39 13.96 -29.53 5.86
N ARG A 40 14.68 -30.66 5.75
CA ARG A 40 15.30 -31.32 6.92
C ARG A 40 16.24 -30.39 7.67
N HIS A 41 17.08 -29.64 6.97
CA HIS A 41 18.01 -28.70 7.61
C HIS A 41 17.29 -27.57 8.34
N LEU A 42 16.18 -27.06 7.78
CA LEU A 42 15.37 -26.04 8.43
C LEU A 42 14.69 -26.61 9.68
N THR A 43 14.07 -27.79 9.60
CA THR A 43 13.37 -28.40 10.75
C THR A 43 14.32 -28.80 11.87
N GLU A 44 15.50 -29.32 11.55
CA GLU A 44 16.55 -29.60 12.55
C GLU A 44 17.00 -28.31 13.27
N LEU A 45 17.18 -27.21 12.53
CA LEU A 45 17.54 -25.92 13.13
C LEU A 45 16.40 -25.35 13.98
N SER A 46 15.17 -25.46 13.52
CA SER A 46 14.01 -25.01 14.28
C SER A 46 13.82 -25.77 15.57
N GLN A 47 14.02 -27.09 15.54
CA GLN A 47 13.98 -27.93 16.73
C GLN A 47 15.11 -27.59 17.70
N GLU A 48 16.34 -27.36 17.21
CA GLU A 48 17.50 -27.02 18.04
C GLU A 48 17.37 -25.62 18.68
N THR A 49 16.72 -24.68 17.99
CA THR A 49 16.62 -23.27 18.43
C THR A 49 15.29 -22.95 19.11
N HIS A 50 14.29 -23.84 19.02
CA HIS A 50 12.89 -23.60 19.39
C HIS A 50 12.31 -22.33 18.75
N ARG A 51 12.69 -22.07 17.49
CA ARG A 51 12.27 -20.91 16.70
C ARG A 51 11.88 -21.35 15.31
N GLN A 52 10.94 -20.64 14.71
CA GLN A 52 10.69 -20.77 13.28
C GLN A 52 11.95 -20.32 12.51
N VAL A 53 12.37 -21.11 11.53
CA VAL A 53 13.46 -20.76 10.62
C VAL A 53 12.90 -20.73 9.22
N GLY A 54 13.21 -19.66 8.49
CA GLY A 54 12.74 -19.44 7.13
C GLY A 54 13.84 -19.02 6.18
N VAL A 55 13.55 -19.16 4.89
CA VAL A 55 14.41 -18.74 3.79
C VAL A 55 13.59 -18.06 2.71
N LEU A 56 14.19 -17.05 2.09
CA LEU A 56 13.71 -16.53 0.81
C LEU A 56 14.54 -17.16 -0.30
N LEU A 57 13.86 -17.81 -1.25
CA LEU A 57 14.45 -18.44 -2.42
C LEU A 57 14.14 -17.60 -3.65
N ASP A 58 15.14 -17.35 -4.49
CA ASP A 58 14.92 -16.75 -5.81
C ASP A 58 14.34 -17.77 -6.82
N ARG A 59 14.03 -17.32 -8.04
CA ARG A 59 13.55 -18.21 -9.12
C ARG A 59 14.59 -19.20 -9.64
N LYS A 60 15.88 -18.99 -9.36
CA LYS A 60 16.95 -19.96 -9.70
C LYS A 60 17.07 -21.06 -8.65
N GLY A 61 16.47 -20.86 -7.47
CA GLY A 61 16.53 -21.76 -6.33
C GLY A 61 17.68 -21.47 -5.38
N ASP A 62 18.32 -20.31 -5.50
CA ASP A 62 19.35 -19.84 -4.57
C ASP A 62 18.69 -19.18 -3.34
N VAL A 63 19.28 -19.40 -2.16
CA VAL A 63 18.84 -18.73 -0.92
C VAL A 63 19.34 -17.29 -0.91
N GLU A 64 18.41 -16.34 -0.91
CA GLU A 64 18.63 -14.89 -0.85
C GLU A 64 18.67 -14.37 0.58
N ALA A 65 17.83 -14.92 1.47
CA ALA A 65 17.82 -14.57 2.88
C ALA A 65 17.58 -15.79 3.76
N VAL A 66 18.19 -15.80 4.95
CA VAL A 66 17.90 -16.74 6.03
C VAL A 66 17.35 -15.95 7.22
N ILE A 67 16.23 -16.40 7.77
CA ILE A 67 15.40 -15.66 8.70
C ILE A 67 15.13 -16.55 9.92
N VAL A 68 15.24 -15.97 11.11
CA VAL A 68 14.91 -16.64 12.37
C VAL A 68 13.81 -15.86 13.07
N GLY A 69 12.73 -16.54 13.40
CA GLY A 69 11.58 -16.00 14.09
C GLY A 69 11.58 -16.27 15.59
N ASP A 70 10.39 -16.18 16.18
CA ASP A 70 10.08 -16.78 17.47
C ASP A 70 9.39 -18.15 17.27
N ALA A 71 8.73 -18.68 18.30
CA ALA A 71 8.04 -19.97 18.21
C ALA A 71 6.78 -19.97 17.32
N THR A 72 6.27 -18.78 16.99
CA THR A 72 4.95 -18.57 16.37
C THR A 72 4.97 -17.67 15.14
N ARG A 73 6.02 -16.86 14.98
CA ARG A 73 6.08 -15.81 13.98
C ARG A 73 7.47 -15.67 13.38
N LEU A 74 7.50 -15.42 12.08
CA LEU A 74 8.69 -15.05 11.34
C LEU A 74 8.67 -13.55 11.00
N GLU A 75 9.73 -12.82 11.33
CA GLU A 75 9.86 -11.41 10.92
C GLU A 75 10.72 -11.29 9.66
N LEU A 76 10.07 -11.01 8.53
CA LEU A 76 10.73 -10.91 7.24
C LEU A 76 11.61 -9.65 7.13
N PRO A 77 12.76 -9.71 6.44
CA PRO A 77 13.56 -8.54 6.15
C PRO A 77 12.81 -7.55 5.25
N GLU A 78 13.22 -6.29 5.27
CA GLU A 78 12.63 -5.26 4.40
C GLU A 78 12.98 -5.52 2.93
N ILE A 79 12.11 -6.24 2.23
CA ILE A 79 12.20 -6.51 0.78
C ILE A 79 11.36 -5.53 -0.07
N GLY A 80 10.90 -4.44 0.56
CA GLY A 80 9.95 -3.47 0.00
C GLY A 80 8.56 -4.07 -0.24
N ARG A 81 7.54 -3.25 -0.53
CA ARG A 81 6.20 -3.73 -0.90
C ARG A 81 5.97 -3.63 -2.39
N ALA A 82 5.19 -4.56 -2.94
CA ALA A 82 4.85 -4.54 -4.34
C ALA A 82 3.82 -3.45 -4.59
N ARG A 83 3.87 -2.78 -5.75
CA ARG A 83 2.85 -1.79 -6.08
C ARG A 83 1.52 -2.47 -6.39
N ALA A 84 0.42 -1.98 -5.82
CA ALA A 84 -0.92 -2.42 -6.17
C ALA A 84 -1.10 -2.22 -7.68
N GLY A 85 -1.54 -3.27 -8.39
CA GLY A 85 -1.60 -3.29 -9.85
C GLY A 85 -0.30 -3.69 -10.57
N GLN A 86 0.79 -4.03 -9.88
CA GLN A 86 1.89 -4.76 -10.52
C GLN A 86 1.36 -6.06 -11.12
N VAL A 87 1.87 -6.41 -12.28
CA VAL A 87 1.44 -7.64 -12.96
C VAL A 87 2.29 -8.82 -12.49
N ARG A 88 3.57 -8.57 -12.27
CA ARG A 88 4.56 -9.58 -11.92
C ARG A 88 4.59 -9.88 -10.45
N LEU A 89 4.94 -11.12 -10.14
CA LEU A 89 5.26 -11.56 -8.79
C LEU A 89 6.67 -11.09 -8.42
N ARG A 90 7.02 -11.18 -7.15
CA ARG A 90 8.28 -10.64 -6.60
C ARG A 90 9.51 -11.36 -7.15
N GLY A 91 9.38 -12.61 -7.57
CA GLY A 91 10.52 -13.48 -7.88
C GLY A 91 11.13 -14.14 -6.65
N LEU A 92 10.42 -14.10 -5.51
CA LEU A 92 10.87 -14.64 -4.23
C LEU A 92 9.82 -15.57 -3.65
N ARG A 93 10.26 -16.73 -3.20
CA ARG A 93 9.45 -17.76 -2.54
C ARG A 93 9.86 -17.82 -1.07
N LEU A 94 8.92 -17.77 -0.14
CA LEU A 94 9.20 -17.96 1.28
C LEU A 94 8.96 -19.41 1.65
N VAL A 95 9.98 -20.05 2.22
CA VAL A 95 9.85 -21.38 2.84
C VAL A 95 10.26 -21.25 4.30
N HIS A 96 9.40 -21.65 5.22
CA HIS A 96 9.67 -21.59 6.66
C HIS A 96 9.11 -22.82 7.38
N THR A 97 9.35 -22.90 8.68
CA THR A 97 8.95 -24.03 9.52
C THR A 97 7.82 -23.64 10.46
N HIS A 98 6.91 -24.57 10.72
CA HIS A 98 5.91 -24.48 11.79
C HIS A 98 6.19 -25.52 12.88
N LEU A 99 6.42 -25.05 14.10
CA LEU A 99 6.85 -25.88 15.22
C LEU A 99 5.74 -26.81 15.75
N ASN A 100 4.47 -26.44 15.58
CA ASN A 100 3.33 -27.23 16.08
C ASN A 100 2.56 -27.91 14.94
N GLY A 101 3.08 -27.88 13.71
CA GLY A 101 2.42 -28.45 12.52
C GLY A 101 1.10 -27.76 12.15
N GLU A 102 0.91 -26.53 12.62
CA GLU A 102 -0.23 -25.68 12.28
C GLU A 102 -0.25 -25.36 10.77
N PRO A 103 -1.43 -25.19 10.15
CA PRO A 103 -1.53 -24.69 8.77
C PRO A 103 -0.93 -23.29 8.62
N LEU A 104 -0.79 -22.81 7.37
CA LEU A 104 -0.43 -21.43 7.08
C LEU A 104 -1.31 -20.45 7.87
N THR A 105 -0.66 -19.56 8.61
CA THR A 105 -1.30 -18.57 9.44
C THR A 105 -1.83 -17.42 8.60
N ARG A 106 -2.67 -16.57 9.22
CA ARG A 106 -3.11 -15.33 8.59
C ARG A 106 -1.96 -14.39 8.25
N ASP A 107 -0.91 -14.37 9.07
CA ASP A 107 0.27 -13.53 8.85
C ASP A 107 1.01 -14.00 7.59
N ASP A 108 1.19 -15.32 7.42
CA ASP A 108 1.84 -15.90 6.24
C ASP A 108 1.12 -15.54 4.93
N LEU A 109 -0.21 -15.67 4.92
CA LEU A 109 -1.05 -15.33 3.78
C LEU A 109 -1.09 -13.81 3.51
N THR A 110 -1.01 -13.01 4.57
CA THR A 110 -0.92 -11.55 4.45
C THR A 110 0.42 -11.15 3.83
N ASP A 111 1.52 -11.77 4.25
CA ASP A 111 2.85 -11.53 3.69
C ASP A 111 2.93 -11.98 2.23
N LEU A 112 2.37 -13.15 1.89
CA LEU A 112 2.20 -13.61 0.50
C LEU A 112 1.58 -12.52 -0.38
N ALA A 113 0.46 -11.95 0.07
CA ALA A 113 -0.25 -10.91 -0.67
C ALA A 113 0.49 -9.57 -0.70
N LEU A 114 0.87 -9.01 0.45
CA LEU A 114 1.43 -7.65 0.54
C LEU A 114 2.82 -7.54 -0.09
N LEU A 115 3.64 -8.59 0.02
CA LEU A 115 4.97 -8.63 -0.57
C LEU A 115 4.95 -9.16 -2.00
N ARG A 116 3.81 -9.73 -2.42
CA ARG A 116 3.58 -10.43 -3.69
C ARG A 116 4.61 -11.52 -3.95
N LEU A 117 4.86 -12.32 -2.93
CA LEU A 117 5.74 -13.48 -3.06
C LEU A 117 5.20 -14.41 -4.15
N ASP A 118 6.11 -15.12 -4.80
CA ASP A 118 5.77 -16.14 -5.79
C ASP A 118 4.94 -17.24 -5.11
N LEU A 119 5.33 -17.65 -3.89
CA LEU A 119 4.58 -18.53 -2.98
C LEU A 119 5.10 -18.40 -1.54
N VAL A 120 4.32 -18.91 -0.59
CA VAL A 120 4.71 -19.16 0.81
C VAL A 120 4.48 -20.64 1.14
N ALA A 121 5.42 -21.28 1.84
CA ALA A 121 5.30 -22.67 2.27
C ALA A 121 5.83 -22.89 3.70
N ALA A 122 5.02 -23.51 4.54
CA ALA A 122 5.37 -23.93 5.90
C ALA A 122 5.60 -25.44 5.96
N VAL A 123 6.78 -25.85 6.43
CA VAL A 123 7.13 -27.25 6.69
C VAL A 123 6.89 -27.55 8.17
N ALA A 124 6.05 -28.53 8.46
CA ALA A 124 5.80 -28.97 9.84
C ALA A 124 7.08 -29.58 10.44
N VAL A 125 7.43 -29.19 11.66
CA VAL A 125 8.51 -29.81 12.44
C VAL A 125 7.91 -30.97 13.25
N LEU A 126 8.37 -32.19 12.98
CA LEU A 126 7.98 -33.36 13.77
C LEU A 126 8.75 -33.42 15.11
N PRO A 127 8.26 -34.16 16.12
CA PRO A 127 8.93 -34.24 17.43
C PRO A 127 10.38 -34.74 17.40
N ASP A 128 10.75 -35.51 16.38
CA ASP A 128 12.11 -36.01 16.13
C ASP A 128 13.00 -35.01 15.35
N GLY A 129 12.47 -33.84 15.01
CA GLY A 129 13.14 -32.79 14.23
C GLY A 129 13.11 -33.02 12.72
N LEU A 130 12.48 -34.10 12.25
CA LEU A 130 12.32 -34.38 10.82
C LEU A 130 11.17 -33.54 10.23
N PRO A 131 11.18 -33.32 8.89
CA PRO A 131 10.12 -32.57 8.25
C PRO A 131 8.86 -33.43 8.03
N GLY A 132 7.71 -32.83 8.34
CA GLY A 132 6.39 -33.43 8.15
C GLY A 132 5.69 -32.93 6.88
N ALA A 133 4.39 -32.70 7.01
CA ALA A 133 3.55 -32.14 5.95
C ALA A 133 4.01 -30.72 5.56
N VAL A 134 3.70 -30.32 4.33
CA VAL A 134 4.00 -28.98 3.81
C VAL A 134 2.69 -28.30 3.44
N ASP A 135 2.35 -27.22 4.14
CA ASP A 135 1.24 -26.34 3.78
C ASP A 135 1.81 -25.19 2.94
N TRP A 136 1.27 -24.97 1.75
CA TRP A 136 1.78 -23.92 0.86
C TRP A 136 0.65 -23.16 0.18
N ALA A 137 0.95 -21.93 -0.25
CA ALA A 137 0.00 -21.06 -0.88
C ALA A 137 0.66 -20.19 -1.95
N HIS A 138 -0.10 -19.86 -2.98
CA HIS A 138 0.28 -18.92 -4.02
C HIS A 138 -0.87 -17.95 -4.30
N LEU A 139 -0.54 -16.79 -4.88
CA LEU A 139 -1.57 -15.84 -5.31
C LEU A 139 -2.35 -16.39 -6.49
N VAL A 140 -3.63 -16.04 -6.57
CA VAL A 140 -4.49 -16.34 -7.73
C VAL A 140 -4.90 -15.07 -8.43
N ALA A 141 -5.16 -15.18 -9.73
CA ALA A 141 -5.74 -14.09 -10.49
C ALA A 141 -7.16 -13.76 -10.03
N GLU A 142 -7.64 -12.61 -10.50
CA GLU A 142 -9.01 -12.15 -10.27
C GLU A 142 -10.01 -13.27 -10.61
N ASN A 143 -10.83 -13.62 -9.64
CA ASN A 143 -11.84 -14.65 -9.75
C ASN A 143 -13.17 -14.15 -9.18
N PRO A 144 -14.32 -14.72 -9.61
CA PRO A 144 -15.64 -14.30 -9.15
C PRO A 144 -15.85 -14.40 -7.64
N LYS A 145 -15.06 -15.24 -6.93
CA LYS A 145 -15.15 -15.43 -5.49
C LYS A 145 -14.36 -14.37 -4.69
N GLY A 146 -13.52 -13.58 -5.34
CA GLY A 146 -12.64 -12.61 -4.67
C GLY A 146 -11.55 -13.26 -3.82
N GLU A 147 -11.20 -14.51 -4.10
CA GLU A 147 -10.08 -15.20 -3.43
C GLU A 147 -8.75 -14.55 -3.85
N LEU A 148 -7.85 -14.35 -2.90
CA LEU A 148 -6.52 -13.77 -3.18
C LEU A 148 -5.44 -14.82 -3.40
N TRP A 149 -5.63 -15.98 -2.80
CA TRP A 149 -4.65 -17.05 -2.79
C TRP A 149 -5.36 -18.41 -2.79
N HIS A 150 -4.64 -19.40 -3.29
CA HIS A 150 -4.98 -20.80 -3.18
C HIS A 150 -4.05 -21.45 -2.15
N VAL A 151 -4.59 -22.33 -1.30
CA VAL A 151 -3.84 -23.04 -0.26
C VAL A 151 -3.96 -24.54 -0.50
N GLU A 152 -2.84 -25.23 -0.42
CA GLU A 152 -2.77 -26.68 -0.61
C GLU A 152 -1.85 -27.30 0.44
N ARG A 153 -2.12 -28.57 0.80
CA ARG A 153 -1.33 -29.33 1.75
C ARG A 153 -0.76 -30.58 1.10
N LEU A 154 0.56 -30.70 1.15
CA LEU A 154 1.29 -31.90 0.78
C LEU A 154 1.50 -32.77 2.02
N ARG A 155 1.37 -34.09 1.86
CA ARG A 155 1.49 -35.03 2.98
C ARG A 155 2.92 -35.11 3.53
N GLN A 156 3.90 -34.90 2.67
CA GLN A 156 5.32 -35.03 2.96
C GLN A 156 6.14 -34.15 2.02
N VAL A 157 7.38 -33.84 2.42
CA VAL A 157 8.28 -32.99 1.63
C VAL A 157 8.66 -33.59 0.28
N HIS A 158 8.69 -34.91 0.15
CA HIS A 158 9.05 -35.54 -1.13
C HIS A 158 8.06 -35.26 -2.26
N ASP A 159 6.85 -34.79 -1.93
CA ASP A 159 5.82 -34.42 -2.89
C ASP A 159 5.94 -32.93 -3.30
N ALA A 160 6.99 -32.22 -2.86
CA ALA A 160 7.16 -30.77 -3.05
C ALA A 160 7.62 -30.35 -4.45
N ASP A 161 7.90 -31.29 -5.36
CA ASP A 161 8.07 -30.99 -6.80
C ASP A 161 6.71 -30.91 -7.49
N VAL A 162 6.15 -29.70 -7.51
CA VAL A 162 4.82 -29.41 -8.07
C VAL A 162 4.90 -28.66 -9.40
N GLY A 163 6.09 -28.54 -10.00
CA GLY A 163 6.29 -27.77 -11.22
C GLY A 163 6.10 -26.25 -11.03
N VAL A 164 6.63 -25.70 -9.93
CA VAL A 164 6.52 -24.27 -9.54
C VAL A 164 6.84 -23.31 -10.70
N GLU A 165 7.88 -23.57 -11.50
CA GLU A 165 8.24 -22.72 -12.65
C GLU A 165 7.09 -22.58 -13.66
N GLY A 166 6.40 -23.67 -13.98
CA GLY A 166 5.25 -23.67 -14.90
C GLY A 166 4.03 -22.98 -14.28
N LEU A 167 3.76 -23.26 -13.00
CA LEU A 167 2.69 -22.60 -12.24
C LEU A 167 2.85 -21.07 -12.24
N LEU A 168 4.05 -20.59 -11.89
CA LEU A 168 4.32 -19.14 -11.80
C LEU A 168 4.23 -18.46 -13.16
N ALA A 169 4.71 -19.09 -14.23
CA ALA A 169 4.56 -18.57 -15.59
C ALA A 169 3.08 -18.42 -15.97
N GLY A 170 2.25 -19.43 -15.69
CA GLY A 170 0.81 -19.38 -15.93
C GLY A 170 0.11 -18.27 -15.14
N LEU A 171 0.46 -18.11 -13.86
CA LEU A 171 -0.10 -17.05 -13.01
C LEU A 171 0.28 -15.65 -13.51
N GLU A 172 1.53 -15.42 -13.90
CA GLU A 172 1.95 -14.12 -14.44
C GLU A 172 1.24 -13.78 -15.76
N ASP A 173 0.96 -14.77 -16.60
CA ASP A 173 0.17 -14.60 -17.81
C ASP A 173 -1.30 -14.26 -17.47
N GLU A 174 -1.90 -14.92 -16.48
CA GLU A 174 -3.24 -14.60 -16.00
C GLU A 174 -3.33 -13.18 -15.42
N PHE A 175 -2.38 -12.79 -14.56
CA PHE A 175 -2.30 -11.43 -14.03
C PHE A 175 -2.15 -10.40 -15.15
N SER A 176 -1.36 -10.71 -16.19
CA SER A 176 -1.13 -9.85 -17.34
C SER A 176 -2.42 -9.62 -18.12
N ARG A 177 -3.16 -10.68 -18.42
CA ARG A 177 -4.46 -10.60 -19.10
C ARG A 177 -5.46 -9.78 -18.30
N ALA A 178 -5.59 -10.04 -17.00
CA ALA A 178 -6.51 -9.30 -16.13
C ALA A 178 -6.17 -7.80 -16.08
N ALA A 179 -4.88 -7.46 -16.02
CA ALA A 179 -4.43 -6.07 -16.03
C ALA A 179 -4.70 -5.35 -17.36
N ALA A 180 -4.53 -6.03 -18.50
CA ALA A 180 -4.81 -5.46 -19.81
C ALA A 180 -6.30 -5.12 -19.99
N VAL A 181 -7.20 -6.01 -19.57
CA VAL A 181 -8.65 -5.77 -19.59
C VAL A 181 -8.99 -4.51 -18.80
N ARG A 182 -8.43 -4.34 -17.60
CA ARG A 182 -8.68 -3.18 -16.72
C ARG A 182 -8.22 -1.85 -17.31
N LYS A 183 -7.06 -1.80 -17.98
CA LYS A 183 -6.53 -0.56 -18.57
C LYS A 183 -7.51 0.05 -19.59
N THR A 184 -8.35 -0.78 -20.20
CA THR A 184 -9.37 -0.37 -21.19
C THR A 184 -10.54 0.39 -20.56
N PHE A 185 -10.85 0.14 -19.28
CA PHE A 185 -12.04 0.72 -18.63
C PHE A 185 -11.85 2.13 -18.04
N GLY A 186 -10.61 2.66 -17.99
CA GLY A 186 -10.28 4.09 -17.78
C GLY A 186 -10.69 4.76 -16.46
N THR A 187 -11.64 4.22 -15.72
CA THR A 187 -12.21 4.84 -14.52
C THR A 187 -11.41 4.44 -13.28
N GLU A 188 -10.99 5.42 -12.47
CA GLU A 188 -10.35 5.15 -11.18
C GLU A 188 -11.34 4.39 -10.28
N ARG A 189 -10.91 3.24 -9.74
CA ARG A 189 -11.72 2.38 -8.88
C ARG A 189 -11.30 2.59 -7.44
N VAL A 190 -12.23 2.93 -6.56
CA VAL A 190 -11.90 3.46 -5.23
C VAL A 190 -12.59 2.69 -4.11
N ILE A 191 -11.90 2.61 -2.98
CA ILE A 191 -12.51 2.23 -1.70
C ILE A 191 -12.61 3.47 -0.83
N LEU A 192 -13.79 3.71 -0.27
CA LEU A 192 -14.02 4.80 0.66
C LEU A 192 -13.77 4.35 2.09
N VAL A 193 -13.16 5.20 2.92
CA VAL A 193 -12.89 4.92 4.32
C VAL A 193 -13.45 6.04 5.19
N GLY A 194 -14.45 5.70 5.98
CA GLY A 194 -15.14 6.61 6.88
C GLY A 194 -14.78 6.31 8.31
N MET A 195 -14.43 7.34 9.07
CA MET A 195 -14.18 7.21 10.49
C MET A 195 -14.74 8.39 11.26
N SER A 196 -15.25 8.11 12.47
CA SER A 196 -15.68 9.15 13.38
C SER A 196 -15.38 8.77 14.83
N SER A 197 -14.87 9.75 15.57
CA SER A 197 -14.72 9.71 17.02
C SER A 197 -16.05 9.78 17.76
N GLN A 198 -17.10 10.31 17.10
CA GLN A 198 -18.45 10.42 17.63
C GLN A 198 -19.26 9.11 17.51
N GLY A 199 -18.64 8.05 16.97
CA GLY A 199 -19.23 6.74 16.81
C GLY A 199 -19.64 6.42 15.38
N ARG A 200 -20.11 5.19 15.18
CA ARG A 200 -20.34 4.62 13.85
C ARG A 200 -21.39 5.39 13.04
N ARG A 201 -22.49 5.83 13.66
CA ARG A 201 -23.60 6.51 12.97
C ARG A 201 -23.15 7.83 12.33
N ALA A 202 -22.39 8.64 13.06
CA ALA A 202 -21.82 9.88 12.53
C ALA A 202 -20.86 9.61 11.35
N ALA A 203 -20.11 8.50 11.38
CA ALA A 203 -19.27 8.09 10.26
C ALA A 203 -20.10 7.64 9.04
N GLU A 204 -21.24 6.98 9.24
CA GLU A 204 -22.16 6.56 8.17
C GLU A 204 -22.83 7.76 7.49
N ASP A 205 -23.23 8.76 8.26
CA ASP A 205 -23.81 10.01 7.74
C ASP A 205 -22.80 10.76 6.88
N SER A 206 -21.59 10.98 7.39
CA SER A 206 -20.50 11.63 6.65
C SER A 206 -20.07 10.84 5.40
N MET A 207 -20.06 9.51 5.48
CA MET A 207 -19.79 8.62 4.36
C MET A 207 -20.81 8.75 3.23
N SER A 208 -22.07 9.06 3.54
CA SER A 208 -23.10 9.28 2.54
C SER A 208 -22.79 10.51 1.68
N GLU A 209 -22.30 11.59 2.30
CA GLU A 209 -21.81 12.75 1.57
C GLU A 209 -20.55 12.43 0.75
N LEU A 210 -19.59 11.69 1.31
CA LEU A 210 -18.37 11.31 0.60
C LEU A 210 -18.68 10.51 -0.68
N LYS A 211 -19.69 9.63 -0.64
CA LYS A 211 -20.16 8.91 -1.83
C LYS A 211 -20.64 9.84 -2.93
N GLU A 212 -21.39 10.89 -2.59
CA GLU A 212 -21.84 11.89 -3.58
C GLU A 212 -20.68 12.74 -4.14
N LEU A 213 -19.68 13.06 -3.30
CA LEU A 213 -18.45 13.72 -3.76
C LEU A 213 -17.67 12.81 -4.73
N ALA A 214 -17.49 11.53 -4.39
CA ALA A 214 -16.80 10.56 -5.23
C ALA A 214 -17.53 10.37 -6.58
N ARG A 215 -18.86 10.28 -6.58
CA ARG A 215 -19.65 10.26 -7.82
C ARG A 215 -19.45 11.53 -8.65
N SER A 216 -19.44 12.70 -7.99
CA SER A 216 -19.19 13.98 -8.64
C SER A 216 -17.79 14.10 -9.26
N ALA A 217 -16.81 13.37 -8.74
CA ALA A 217 -15.44 13.30 -9.27
C ALA A 217 -15.30 12.30 -10.43
N GLY A 218 -16.34 11.50 -10.72
CA GLY A 218 -16.35 10.51 -11.79
C GLY A 218 -15.60 9.22 -11.45
N VAL A 219 -15.41 8.89 -10.17
CA VAL A 219 -14.71 7.66 -9.75
C VAL A 219 -15.70 6.51 -9.47
N GLN A 220 -15.27 5.27 -9.72
CA GLN A 220 -16.07 4.07 -9.46
C GLN A 220 -15.86 3.59 -8.02
N ILE A 221 -16.90 3.67 -7.20
CA ILE A 221 -16.86 3.19 -5.82
C ILE A 221 -17.03 1.66 -5.81
N LEU A 222 -16.02 0.95 -5.31
CA LEU A 222 -16.02 -0.51 -5.18
C LEU A 222 -16.54 -0.98 -3.82
N ASP A 223 -16.19 -0.24 -2.76
CA ASP A 223 -16.55 -0.56 -1.39
C ASP A 223 -16.50 0.69 -0.51
N ALA A 224 -17.14 0.63 0.66
CA ALA A 224 -17.10 1.67 1.67
C ALA A 224 -16.93 1.04 3.06
N ILE A 225 -15.77 1.28 3.67
CA ILE A 225 -15.44 0.78 5.01
C ILE A 225 -15.71 1.87 6.02
N VAL A 226 -16.54 1.57 7.02
CA VAL A 226 -16.86 2.48 8.10
C VAL A 226 -16.38 1.92 9.44
N GLN A 227 -15.65 2.73 10.20
CA GLN A 227 -15.17 2.40 11.54
C GLN A 227 -15.57 3.50 12.53
N GLY A 228 -16.22 3.12 13.62
CA GLY A 228 -16.39 4.01 14.78
C GLY A 228 -15.27 3.74 15.78
N ARG A 229 -14.47 4.75 16.13
CA ARG A 229 -13.39 4.60 17.13
C ARG A 229 -13.20 5.92 17.85
N ARG A 230 -13.27 5.90 19.20
CA ARG A 230 -13.13 7.12 20.03
C ARG A 230 -11.76 7.76 19.86
N ASP A 231 -10.69 6.96 19.95
CA ASP A 231 -9.31 7.42 19.80
C ASP A 231 -8.72 6.94 18.48
N VAL A 232 -8.36 7.90 17.62
CA VAL A 232 -7.76 7.62 16.32
C VAL A 232 -6.31 7.18 16.47
N ASP A 233 -5.85 6.29 15.58
CA ASP A 233 -4.43 5.93 15.55
C ASP A 233 -3.62 7.12 14.99
N PRO A 234 -2.63 7.65 15.74
CA PRO A 234 -1.90 8.83 15.29
C PRO A 234 -1.05 8.56 14.04
N LYS A 235 -0.69 7.30 13.78
CA LYS A 235 0.13 6.89 12.63
C LYS A 235 -0.71 6.50 11.42
N TYR A 236 -1.77 5.74 11.62
CA TYR A 236 -2.53 5.11 10.53
C TYR A 236 -4.00 5.52 10.44
N LEU A 237 -4.47 6.39 11.33
CA LEU A 237 -5.86 6.80 11.47
C LEU A 237 -6.79 5.64 11.90
N ILE A 238 -6.93 4.59 11.10
CA ILE A 238 -7.74 3.37 11.35
C ILE A 238 -7.01 2.28 12.15
N GLY A 239 -5.68 2.39 12.28
CA GLY A 239 -4.81 1.42 12.95
C GLY A 239 -4.20 0.40 12.00
N ARG A 240 -3.05 -0.19 12.38
CA ARG A 240 -2.24 -1.06 11.51
C ARG A 240 -2.98 -2.30 10.99
N GLY A 241 -3.65 -3.05 11.87
CA GLY A 241 -4.37 -4.26 11.47
C GLY A 241 -5.51 -3.96 10.50
N LYS A 242 -6.29 -2.90 10.76
CA LYS A 242 -7.37 -2.49 9.85
C LYS A 242 -6.84 -1.96 8.52
N LEU A 243 -5.67 -1.32 8.53
CA LEU A 243 -4.98 -0.92 7.32
C LEU A 243 -4.55 -2.13 6.49
N GLN A 244 -4.02 -3.19 7.10
CA GLN A 244 -3.69 -4.44 6.40
C GLN A 244 -4.95 -5.07 5.78
N ASP A 245 -6.05 -5.16 6.55
CA ASP A 245 -7.35 -5.62 6.03
C ASP A 245 -7.81 -4.80 4.81
N LEU A 246 -7.68 -3.47 4.90
CA LEU A 246 -8.05 -2.54 3.83
C LEU A 246 -7.16 -2.74 2.60
N VAL A 247 -5.86 -2.98 2.74
CA VAL A 247 -4.97 -3.27 1.61
C VAL A 247 -5.34 -4.59 0.96
N LEU A 248 -5.55 -5.65 1.75
CA LEU A 248 -5.99 -6.95 1.23
C LEU A 248 -7.32 -6.82 0.48
N ARG A 249 -8.29 -6.11 1.06
CA ARG A 249 -9.57 -5.82 0.42
C ARG A 249 -9.40 -5.00 -0.87
N SER A 250 -8.49 -4.04 -0.86
CA SER A 250 -8.15 -3.25 -2.04
C SER A 250 -7.52 -4.10 -3.14
N MET A 251 -6.73 -5.12 -2.79
CA MET A 251 -6.21 -6.09 -3.75
C MET A 251 -7.31 -6.99 -4.31
N GLN A 252 -8.23 -7.48 -3.47
CA GLN A 252 -9.37 -8.32 -3.89
C GLN A 252 -10.26 -7.60 -4.89
N LEU A 253 -10.61 -6.35 -4.58
CA LEU A 253 -11.48 -5.55 -5.42
C LEU A 253 -10.72 -4.81 -6.53
N MET A 254 -9.38 -4.89 -6.50
CA MET A 254 -8.45 -4.17 -7.36
C MET A 254 -8.76 -2.67 -7.42
N ALA A 255 -8.90 -2.08 -6.26
CA ALA A 255 -8.96 -0.63 -6.11
C ALA A 255 -7.63 -0.03 -6.57
N SER A 256 -7.70 1.08 -7.28
CA SER A 256 -6.53 1.90 -7.66
C SER A 256 -6.25 3.01 -6.64
N MET A 257 -7.23 3.33 -5.80
CA MET A 257 -7.15 4.43 -4.84
C MET A 257 -7.98 4.14 -3.59
N ILE A 258 -7.54 4.72 -2.47
CA ILE A 258 -8.31 4.80 -1.23
C ILE A 258 -8.62 6.27 -0.95
N ILE A 259 -9.89 6.56 -0.65
CA ILE A 259 -10.36 7.91 -0.27
C ILE A 259 -10.75 7.90 1.20
N PHE A 260 -10.08 8.72 2.00
CA PHE A 260 -10.43 8.93 3.40
C PHE A 260 -11.41 10.09 3.56
N ASP A 261 -12.46 9.87 4.33
CA ASP A 261 -13.48 10.88 4.64
C ASP A 261 -12.98 12.00 5.56
N THR A 262 -11.94 11.70 6.34
CA THR A 262 -11.30 12.63 7.27
C THR A 262 -9.97 13.09 6.68
N ASP A 263 -9.63 14.36 6.92
CA ASP A 263 -8.33 14.91 6.53
C ASP A 263 -7.18 14.16 7.19
N LEU A 264 -6.20 13.77 6.39
CA LEU A 264 -5.01 13.08 6.87
C LEU A 264 -3.93 14.10 7.21
N SER A 265 -3.27 13.98 8.35
CA SER A 265 -2.03 14.72 8.57
C SER A 265 -0.96 14.29 7.54
N PRO A 266 0.04 15.14 7.22
CA PRO A 266 1.13 14.76 6.30
C PRO A 266 1.85 13.48 6.73
N SER A 267 2.02 13.27 8.04
CA SER A 267 2.63 12.07 8.61
C SER A 267 1.76 10.83 8.41
N GLN A 268 0.45 10.91 8.65
CA GLN A 268 -0.47 9.80 8.41
C GLN A 268 -0.52 9.43 6.93
N ALA A 269 -0.69 10.43 6.04
CA ALA A 269 -0.71 10.18 4.59
C ALA A 269 0.57 9.49 4.11
N ARG A 270 1.73 9.88 4.67
CA ARG A 270 3.01 9.23 4.40
C ARG A 270 3.04 7.79 4.87
N HIS A 271 2.76 7.53 6.15
CA HIS A 271 2.84 6.17 6.68
C HIS A 271 1.84 5.23 6.02
N ILE A 272 0.61 5.70 5.76
CA ILE A 272 -0.37 4.92 5.00
C ILE A 272 0.14 4.70 3.56
N GLY A 273 0.79 5.67 2.93
CA GLY A 273 1.38 5.52 1.58
C GLY A 273 2.65 4.66 1.52
N GLU A 274 3.39 4.52 2.62
CA GLU A 274 4.49 3.56 2.75
C GLU A 274 3.94 2.14 2.96
N GLU A 275 2.83 2.03 3.69
CA GLU A 275 2.19 0.74 3.97
C GLU A 275 1.33 0.24 2.79
N THR A 276 0.72 1.16 2.05
CA THR A 276 -0.13 0.86 0.90
C THR A 276 0.50 1.45 -0.33
N SER A 277 0.64 0.66 -1.37
CA SER A 277 1.16 1.13 -2.64
C SER A 277 0.08 1.71 -3.56
N LEU A 278 -1.05 2.13 -2.95
CA LEU A 278 -2.22 2.72 -3.60
C LEU A 278 -2.14 4.24 -3.56
N LYS A 279 -2.82 4.90 -4.49
CA LYS A 279 -3.04 6.35 -4.41
C LYS A 279 -3.96 6.62 -3.23
N ILE A 280 -3.52 7.42 -2.27
CA ILE A 280 -4.32 7.82 -1.12
C ILE A 280 -4.66 9.30 -1.26
N ILE A 281 -5.94 9.62 -1.12
CA ILE A 281 -6.41 11.00 -1.00
C ILE A 281 -7.35 11.10 0.20
N ASP A 282 -7.48 12.30 0.74
CA ASP A 282 -8.49 12.63 1.74
C ASP A 282 -9.61 13.46 1.13
N ARG A 283 -10.62 13.79 1.95
CA ARG A 283 -11.78 14.58 1.56
C ARG A 283 -11.38 15.94 0.98
N THR A 284 -10.44 16.64 1.60
CA THR A 284 -9.98 17.94 1.09
C THR A 284 -9.39 17.81 -0.32
N GLN A 285 -8.51 16.84 -0.56
CA GLN A 285 -7.95 16.62 -1.90
C GLN A 285 -9.04 16.25 -2.92
N LEU A 286 -10.00 15.39 -2.57
CA LEU A 286 -11.13 15.04 -3.44
C LEU A 286 -11.94 16.28 -3.84
N ILE A 287 -12.26 17.16 -2.88
CA ILE A 287 -13.00 18.39 -3.14
C ILE A 287 -12.22 19.33 -4.08
N LEU A 288 -10.91 19.47 -3.86
CA LEU A 288 -10.04 20.27 -4.72
C LEU A 288 -9.99 19.71 -6.15
N ASP A 289 -9.98 18.39 -6.31
CA ASP A 289 -10.00 17.74 -7.62
C ASP A 289 -11.34 17.98 -8.34
N ILE A 290 -12.48 17.91 -7.63
CA ILE A 290 -13.80 18.25 -8.18
C ILE A 290 -13.84 19.73 -8.61
N PHE A 291 -13.28 20.64 -7.80
CA PHE A 291 -13.21 22.06 -8.18
C PHE A 291 -12.32 22.28 -9.39
N ALA A 292 -11.21 21.55 -9.51
CA ALA A 292 -10.33 21.64 -10.68
C ALA A 292 -11.06 21.18 -11.96
N GLN A 293 -11.84 20.08 -11.88
CA GLN A 293 -12.66 19.61 -12.99
C GLN A 293 -13.75 20.62 -13.41
N ARG A 294 -14.31 21.36 -12.45
CA ARG A 294 -15.42 22.31 -12.69
C ARG A 294 -14.95 23.75 -12.99
N ALA A 295 -13.71 24.11 -12.71
CA ALA A 295 -13.21 25.47 -12.89
C ALA A 295 -13.06 25.84 -14.38
N GLN A 296 -14.08 26.50 -14.94
CA GLN A 296 -14.06 26.96 -16.33
C GLN A 296 -13.44 28.37 -16.48
N SER A 297 -13.74 29.27 -15.55
CA SER A 297 -13.25 30.65 -15.59
C SER A 297 -11.77 30.75 -15.24
N ALA A 298 -11.07 31.75 -15.81
CA ALA A 298 -9.66 32.00 -15.49
C ALA A 298 -9.45 32.22 -13.98
N ASP A 299 -10.35 32.99 -13.36
CA ASP A 299 -10.30 33.28 -11.93
C ASP A 299 -10.51 32.02 -11.07
N GLY A 300 -11.47 31.18 -11.46
CA GLY A 300 -11.72 29.92 -10.78
C GLY A 300 -10.52 28.99 -10.87
N LYS A 301 -9.89 28.89 -12.05
CA LYS A 301 -8.67 28.09 -12.24
C LYS A 301 -7.53 28.58 -11.34
N LEU A 302 -7.33 29.89 -11.23
CA LEU A 302 -6.30 30.47 -10.36
C LEU A 302 -6.57 30.17 -8.88
N GLN A 303 -7.81 30.30 -8.42
CA GLN A 303 -8.18 30.01 -7.02
C GLN A 303 -8.00 28.54 -6.67
N VAL A 304 -8.38 27.63 -7.58
CA VAL A 304 -8.21 26.20 -7.37
C VAL A 304 -6.74 25.81 -7.36
N GLU A 305 -5.94 26.33 -8.30
CA GLU A 305 -4.48 26.11 -8.31
C GLU A 305 -3.83 26.58 -7.00
N LEU A 306 -4.20 27.78 -6.53
CA LEU A 306 -3.72 28.32 -5.26
C LEU A 306 -4.06 27.39 -4.09
N ALA A 307 -5.32 26.92 -4.02
CA ALA A 307 -5.77 26.04 -2.96
C ALA A 307 -5.03 24.69 -2.98
N GLN A 308 -4.85 24.10 -4.16
CA GLN A 308 -4.07 22.87 -4.34
C GLN A 308 -2.62 23.04 -3.90
N LEU A 309 -1.96 24.14 -4.26
CA LEU A 309 -0.58 24.39 -3.84
C LEU A 309 -0.46 24.63 -2.33
N LYS A 310 -1.40 25.36 -1.72
CA LYS A 310 -1.43 25.56 -0.26
C LYS A 310 -1.61 24.24 0.49
N TYR A 311 -2.47 23.35 -0.02
CA TYR A 311 -2.67 22.01 0.55
C TYR A 311 -1.45 21.10 0.33
N LEU A 312 -0.80 21.19 -0.82
CA LEU A 312 0.36 20.36 -1.19
C LEU A 312 1.64 20.78 -0.43
N LEU A 313 1.88 22.07 -0.24
CA LEU A 313 3.12 22.61 0.35
C LEU A 313 3.56 21.92 1.67
N PRO A 314 2.71 21.78 2.70
CA PRO A 314 3.10 21.08 3.93
C PRO A 314 3.36 19.58 3.73
N ARG A 315 2.83 18.99 2.65
CA ARG A 315 2.92 17.55 2.32
C ARG A 315 4.10 17.20 1.42
N LEU A 316 4.83 18.17 0.87
CA LEU A 316 6.01 17.91 0.01
C LEU A 316 7.13 17.16 0.74
N SER A 317 7.37 17.50 2.02
CA SER A 317 8.40 16.83 2.84
C SER A 317 8.15 15.34 3.05
N ALA A 318 6.90 14.89 2.92
CA ALA A 318 6.50 13.52 3.15
C ALA A 318 6.72 12.60 1.94
N ARG A 319 6.94 13.14 0.73
CA ARG A 319 7.06 12.36 -0.51
C ARG A 319 8.49 11.95 -0.89
N ASP A 320 9.51 12.59 -0.32
CA ASP A 320 10.88 12.61 -0.89
C ASP A 320 11.96 11.85 -0.10
N ASP A 321 11.61 11.19 1.00
CA ASP A 321 12.59 10.49 1.87
C ASP A 321 13.24 9.26 1.22
N SER A 322 12.71 8.80 0.08
CA SER A 322 13.29 7.73 -0.74
C SER A 322 14.32 8.25 -1.75
N LEU A 323 14.24 9.51 -2.19
CA LEU A 323 15.23 10.14 -3.07
C LEU A 323 16.39 10.78 -2.29
N SER A 324 16.12 11.32 -1.10
CA SER A 324 17.15 11.93 -0.25
C SER A 324 18.26 10.94 0.18
N ARG A 325 17.90 9.66 0.42
CA ARG A 325 18.85 8.64 0.86
C ARG A 325 19.84 8.17 -0.20
N LEU A 326 19.48 8.23 -1.50
CA LEU A 326 20.39 7.88 -2.60
C LEU A 326 21.42 8.98 -2.90
N THR A 327 21.15 10.23 -2.52
CA THR A 327 22.10 11.35 -2.61
C THR A 327 22.81 11.66 -1.28
N GLY A 328 22.46 10.97 -0.20
CA GLY A 328 22.93 11.23 1.16
C GLY A 328 24.14 10.41 1.62
N GLY A 329 24.83 9.73 0.71
CA GLY A 329 26.06 8.98 1.00
C GLY A 329 27.30 9.73 0.54
N ILE A 330 27.94 10.45 1.48
CA ILE A 330 29.29 11.04 1.36
C ILE A 330 29.40 12.22 0.36
N GLY A 331 29.39 13.46 0.89
CA GLY A 331 29.95 14.62 0.17
C GLY A 331 29.00 15.79 -0.09
N GLY A 332 28.48 16.41 0.97
CA GLY A 332 27.72 17.67 0.88
C GLY A 332 28.18 18.71 1.90
N ARG A 333 29.49 18.82 2.16
CA ARG A 333 30.05 19.95 2.91
C ARG A 333 30.15 21.16 1.97
N GLY A 334 29.00 21.77 1.69
CA GLY A 334 28.91 23.02 0.93
C GLY A 334 27.57 23.72 1.21
N PRO A 335 27.49 25.06 1.12
CA PRO A 335 26.30 25.86 1.40
C PRO A 335 25.24 25.78 0.28
N GLY A 336 24.99 24.59 -0.28
CA GLY A 336 24.00 24.36 -1.33
C GLY A 336 22.65 23.95 -0.75
N GLU A 337 21.56 24.56 -1.24
CA GLU A 337 20.20 24.17 -0.89
C GLU A 337 19.88 22.74 -1.32
N THR A 338 19.15 22.01 -0.47
CA THR A 338 18.67 20.67 -0.81
C THR A 338 17.58 20.74 -1.88
N LYS A 339 17.42 19.67 -2.68
CA LYS A 339 16.36 19.58 -3.71
C LYS A 339 14.97 19.86 -3.14
N LEU A 340 14.69 19.35 -1.93
CA LEU A 340 13.43 19.59 -1.22
C LEU A 340 13.22 21.07 -0.87
N GLU A 341 14.27 21.78 -0.46
CA GLU A 341 14.20 23.22 -0.18
C GLU A 341 13.93 24.03 -1.44
N ILE A 342 14.59 23.67 -2.55
CA ILE A 342 14.37 24.29 -3.86
C ILE A 342 12.90 24.09 -4.29
N ASP A 343 12.37 22.88 -4.18
CA ASP A 343 10.98 22.59 -4.57
C ASP A 343 9.97 23.31 -3.66
N LYS A 344 10.20 23.36 -2.35
CA LYS A 344 9.39 24.18 -1.44
C LYS A 344 9.44 25.66 -1.78
N ARG A 345 10.61 26.20 -2.13
CA ARG A 345 10.75 27.60 -2.55
C ARG A 345 9.94 27.88 -3.81
N ARG A 346 10.09 27.07 -4.85
CA ARG A 346 9.32 27.20 -6.11
C ARG A 346 7.82 27.21 -5.87
N VAL A 347 7.32 26.34 -4.99
CA VAL A 347 5.89 26.31 -4.63
C VAL A 347 5.47 27.57 -3.89
N ARG A 348 6.28 28.09 -2.95
CA ARG A 348 5.99 29.36 -2.26
C ARG A 348 6.00 30.56 -3.20
N ASP A 349 6.94 30.61 -4.13
CA ASP A 349 7.02 31.68 -5.13
C ASP A 349 5.78 31.65 -6.04
N ARG A 350 5.35 30.45 -6.45
CA ARG A 350 4.13 30.26 -7.25
C ARG A 350 2.88 30.69 -6.48
N ILE A 351 2.77 30.32 -5.20
CA ILE A 351 1.67 30.76 -4.32
C ILE A 351 1.65 32.29 -4.26
N SER A 352 2.79 32.93 -4.01
CA SER A 352 2.90 34.39 -3.89
C SER A 352 2.52 35.10 -5.20
N TRP A 353 2.88 34.52 -6.34
CA TRP A 353 2.49 35.03 -7.66
C TRP A 353 0.97 34.88 -7.91
N LEU A 354 0.39 33.73 -7.56
CA LEU A 354 -1.04 33.48 -7.70
C LEU A 354 -1.87 34.42 -6.82
N GLU A 355 -1.45 34.66 -5.58
CA GLU A 355 -2.12 35.59 -4.66
C GLU A 355 -2.18 37.01 -5.23
N LYS A 356 -1.06 37.55 -5.70
CA LYS A 356 -1.01 38.88 -6.36
C LYS A 356 -1.90 38.93 -7.61
N LYS A 357 -1.95 37.84 -8.38
CA LYS A 357 -2.79 37.78 -9.58
C LYS A 357 -4.28 37.75 -9.25
N ILE A 358 -4.68 37.00 -8.23
CA ILE A 358 -6.06 36.94 -7.74
C ILE A 358 -6.49 38.30 -7.17
N GLU A 359 -5.61 39.01 -6.47
CA GLU A 359 -5.89 40.36 -5.97
C GLU A 359 -6.18 41.36 -7.10
N ARG A 360 -5.39 41.31 -8.18
CA ARG A 360 -5.64 42.13 -9.39
C ARG A 360 -6.99 41.80 -10.04
N VAL A 361 -7.32 40.53 -10.15
CA VAL A 361 -8.62 40.09 -10.68
C VAL A 361 -9.77 40.56 -9.78
N ALA A 362 -9.58 40.54 -8.46
CA ALA A 362 -10.59 41.01 -7.50
C ALA A 362 -10.88 42.51 -7.67
N SER A 363 -9.85 43.34 -7.88
CA SER A 363 -10.05 44.77 -8.12
C SER A 363 -10.79 45.05 -9.43
N GLU A 364 -10.49 44.31 -10.50
CA GLU A 364 -11.23 44.40 -11.78
C GLU A 364 -12.72 44.02 -11.61
N ARG A 365 -13.02 42.98 -10.83
CA ARG A 365 -14.41 42.59 -10.51
C ARG A 365 -15.15 43.67 -9.73
N GLU A 366 -14.46 44.37 -8.83
CA GLU A 366 -15.07 45.44 -8.04
C GLU A 366 -15.46 46.64 -8.93
N VAL A 367 -14.61 47.01 -9.89
CA VAL A 367 -14.93 48.03 -10.90
C VAL A 367 -16.19 47.66 -11.68
N ARG A 368 -16.29 46.41 -12.15
CA ARG A 368 -17.49 45.91 -12.86
C ARG A 368 -18.73 45.90 -11.96
N ARG A 369 -18.58 45.58 -10.68
CA ARG A 369 -19.69 45.60 -9.71
C ARG A 369 -20.20 47.02 -9.48
N ARG A 370 -19.31 48.01 -9.33
CA ARG A 370 -19.66 49.43 -9.21
C ARG A 370 -20.42 49.94 -10.44
N ALA A 371 -19.99 49.55 -11.64
CA ALA A 371 -20.69 49.87 -12.89
C ALA A 371 -22.10 49.26 -12.94
N ARG A 372 -22.27 47.99 -12.55
CA ARG A 372 -23.59 47.33 -12.48
C ARG A 372 -24.53 47.98 -11.47
N ASN A 373 -24.02 48.34 -10.29
CA ASN A 373 -24.79 49.07 -9.27
C ASN A 373 -25.23 50.44 -9.78
N ARG A 374 -24.35 51.18 -10.47
CA ARG A 374 -24.70 52.48 -11.06
C ARG A 374 -25.80 52.36 -12.11
N ASN A 375 -25.85 51.24 -12.84
CA ASN A 375 -26.84 50.99 -13.88
C ASN A 375 -28.12 50.31 -13.35
N GLY A 376 -28.28 50.14 -12.03
CA GLY A 376 -29.51 49.58 -11.43
C GLY A 376 -29.75 48.10 -11.74
N LEU A 377 -28.73 47.33 -12.14
CA LEU A 377 -28.91 45.92 -12.47
C LEU A 377 -29.02 45.06 -11.20
N PRO A 378 -30.09 44.26 -11.02
CA PRO A 378 -30.23 43.39 -9.86
C PRO A 378 -29.19 42.26 -9.87
N ILE A 379 -28.63 41.96 -8.71
CA ILE A 379 -27.65 40.87 -8.50
C ILE A 379 -28.27 39.84 -7.57
N ILE A 380 -28.55 38.65 -8.08
CA ILE A 380 -29.12 37.53 -7.33
C ILE A 380 -28.04 36.46 -7.17
N SER A 381 -27.90 35.92 -5.96
CA SER A 381 -26.97 34.83 -5.65
C SER A 381 -27.73 33.65 -5.07
N ILE A 382 -27.48 32.45 -5.60
CA ILE A 382 -28.08 31.20 -5.12
C ILE A 382 -26.99 30.43 -4.37
N VAL A 383 -27.23 30.16 -3.08
CA VAL A 383 -26.32 29.42 -2.20
C VAL A 383 -27.03 28.21 -1.61
N GLY A 384 -26.27 27.16 -1.27
CA GLY A 384 -26.79 25.90 -0.73
C GLY A 384 -25.75 24.78 -0.79
N TYR A 385 -26.03 23.66 -0.13
CA TYR A 385 -25.12 22.50 -0.11
C TYR A 385 -24.94 21.85 -1.49
N THR A 386 -23.88 21.08 -1.66
CA THR A 386 -23.68 20.19 -2.81
C THR A 386 -24.91 19.28 -2.96
N ASN A 387 -25.40 19.13 -4.20
CA ASN A 387 -26.63 18.38 -4.52
C ASN A 387 -27.97 18.97 -4.02
N ALA A 388 -28.02 20.21 -3.53
CA ALA A 388 -29.27 20.88 -3.12
C ALA A 388 -30.12 21.41 -4.31
N GLY A 389 -29.96 20.88 -5.54
CA GLY A 389 -30.75 21.31 -6.71
C GLY A 389 -30.42 22.70 -7.28
N LYS A 390 -29.32 23.35 -6.86
CA LYS A 390 -28.95 24.71 -7.34
C LYS A 390 -28.87 24.83 -8.87
N SER A 391 -28.35 23.80 -9.54
CA SER A 391 -28.26 23.75 -11.00
C SER A 391 -29.57 23.41 -11.70
N THR A 392 -30.54 22.86 -10.98
CA THR A 392 -31.90 22.62 -11.48
C THR A 392 -32.75 23.89 -11.39
N LEU A 393 -32.40 24.80 -10.47
CA LEU A 393 -33.07 26.10 -10.27
C LEU A 393 -32.60 27.17 -11.26
N LEU A 394 -31.37 27.04 -11.78
CA LEU A 394 -30.77 27.89 -12.83
C LEU A 394 -31.05 27.29 -14.20
#